data_AF-V9V843-F1
#
_entry.id   AF-V9V843-F1
#
_cell.length_a   1.000
_cell.length_b   1.000
_cell.length_c   1.000
_cell.angle_alpha   90.00
_cell.angle_beta   90.00
_cell.angle_gamma   90.00
#
_symmetry.space_group_name_H-M   'P 1'
#
loop_
_entity.id
_entity.type
_entity.pdbx_description
1 polymer ?
#
loop_
_entity_poly.entity_id
_entity_poly.type
_entity_poly.pdbx_seq_one_letter_code
_entity_poly.pdbx_strand_id
1 'polypeptide(L)'
;MTIDKQKLKALAEAATPGRHYDRLESAGGGIKYECAGDDGSLVLKVDHKNNEFGFVGDRGEADEAFFLACSPAAVLALLAEIERLAKFEDWFLRLDQAEQSLSASLKAERDRLKAENEALRKALGEISGQVDGNIRCAVRDVVNCRGDVQDIYGYCDNIDEIIEAAMAKEASHG
;
A
#
# COMPACT_ATOMS: atom_id res chain seq x y z
N MET A 1 -23.27 -9.47 -9.65
CA MET A 1 -23.72 -10.54 -8.73
C MET A 1 -22.63 -10.71 -7.67
N THR A 2 -22.91 -10.51 -6.40
CA THR A 2 -21.93 -10.70 -5.32
C THR A 2 -22.05 -12.14 -4.82
N ILE A 3 -20.97 -12.91 -4.93
CA ILE A 3 -20.95 -14.29 -4.43
C ILE A 3 -20.88 -14.27 -2.91
N ASP A 4 -21.81 -14.97 -2.26
CA ASP A 4 -21.74 -15.23 -0.82
C ASP A 4 -20.69 -16.32 -0.55
N LYS A 5 -19.44 -15.86 -0.37
CA LYS A 5 -18.27 -16.72 -0.16
C LYS A 5 -18.38 -17.55 1.13
N GLN A 6 -19.02 -17.03 2.17
CA GLN A 6 -19.17 -17.73 3.46
C GLN A 6 -20.16 -18.88 3.31
N LYS A 7 -21.31 -18.63 2.68
CA LYS A 7 -22.28 -19.68 2.37
C LYS A 7 -21.67 -20.76 1.47
N LEU A 8 -20.95 -20.36 0.43
CA LEU A 8 -20.31 -21.31 -0.48
C LEU A 8 -19.24 -22.16 0.22
N LYS A 9 -18.44 -21.56 1.11
CA LYS A 9 -17.48 -22.28 1.95
C LYS A 9 -18.16 -23.31 2.85
N ALA A 10 -19.22 -22.91 3.56
CA ALA A 10 -19.95 -23.79 4.47
C ALA A 10 -20.57 -24.98 3.72
N LEU A 11 -21.13 -24.74 2.53
CA LEU A 11 -21.66 -25.81 1.67
C LEU A 11 -20.57 -26.77 1.20
N ALA A 12 -19.41 -26.26 0.79
CA ALA A 12 -18.29 -27.08 0.35
C ALA A 12 -17.69 -27.90 1.51
N GLU A 13 -17.55 -27.32 2.72
CA GLU A 13 -17.08 -28.05 3.90
C GLU A 13 -18.06 -29.15 4.36
N ALA A 14 -19.36 -28.93 4.21
CA ALA A 14 -20.39 -29.92 4.54
C ALA A 14 -20.57 -31.04 3.49
N ALA A 15 -20.09 -30.82 2.27
CA ALA A 15 -20.25 -31.78 1.18
C ALA A 15 -19.40 -33.04 1.41
N THR A 16 -19.94 -34.20 1.01
CA THR A 16 -19.22 -35.47 1.13
C THR A 16 -18.07 -35.54 0.10
N PRO A 17 -16.81 -35.78 0.52
CA PRO A 17 -15.69 -35.89 -0.40
C PRO A 17 -15.87 -36.98 -1.47
N GLY A 18 -15.43 -36.68 -2.70
CA GLY A 18 -15.21 -37.69 -3.74
C GLY A 18 -16.44 -38.35 -4.35
N ARG A 19 -17.64 -37.72 -4.33
CA ARG A 19 -18.88 -38.31 -4.90
C ARG A 19 -19.25 -37.88 -6.32
N HIS A 20 -18.42 -37.09 -6.99
CA HIS A 20 -18.59 -36.75 -8.40
C HIS A 20 -18.11 -37.96 -9.24
N TYR A 21 -18.98 -38.94 -9.47
CA TYR A 21 -18.67 -40.14 -10.27
C TYR A 21 -19.35 -40.06 -11.64
N ASP A 22 -18.63 -40.55 -12.66
CA ASP A 22 -18.90 -40.41 -14.11
C ASP A 22 -20.08 -41.28 -14.60
N ARG A 23 -20.22 -42.52 -14.12
CA ARG A 23 -21.38 -43.41 -14.32
C ARG A 23 -21.17 -44.72 -13.56
N LEU A 24 -22.24 -45.32 -13.03
CA LEU A 24 -22.22 -46.74 -12.64
C LEU A 24 -22.58 -47.58 -13.87
N GLU A 25 -21.73 -48.53 -14.26
CA GLU A 25 -21.94 -49.40 -15.44
C GLU A 25 -23.22 -50.27 -15.34
N SER A 26 -23.80 -50.41 -14.14
CA SER A 26 -25.08 -51.11 -13.96
C SER A 26 -25.79 -50.64 -12.69
N ALA A 27 -26.62 -49.60 -12.81
CA ALA A 27 -27.58 -49.25 -11.77
C ALA A 27 -28.88 -50.04 -12.01
N GLY A 28 -28.93 -51.27 -11.51
CA GLY A 28 -30.11 -52.16 -11.55
C GLY A 28 -31.26 -51.74 -10.62
N GLY A 29 -31.52 -50.44 -10.45
CA GLY A 29 -32.55 -49.93 -9.56
C GLY A 29 -33.11 -48.58 -10.05
N GLY A 30 -34.44 -48.48 -10.14
CA GLY A 30 -35.16 -47.34 -10.69
C GLY A 30 -35.10 -46.08 -9.82
N ILE A 31 -33.97 -45.37 -9.84
CA ILE A 31 -33.85 -44.03 -9.28
C ILE A 31 -34.39 -43.03 -10.31
N LYS A 32 -35.48 -42.33 -9.97
CA LYS A 32 -35.93 -41.14 -10.70
C LYS A 32 -35.49 -39.92 -9.90
N TYR A 33 -34.56 -39.14 -10.45
CA TYR A 33 -34.12 -37.89 -9.86
C TYR A 33 -33.95 -36.86 -10.98
N GLU A 34 -34.38 -35.63 -10.70
CA GLU A 34 -34.25 -34.48 -11.60
C GLU A 34 -33.55 -33.36 -10.82
N CYS A 35 -32.57 -32.72 -11.46
CA CYS A 35 -31.93 -31.53 -10.94
C CYS A 35 -32.26 -30.36 -11.86
N ALA A 36 -32.72 -29.24 -11.29
CA ALA A 36 -32.97 -28.02 -12.03
C ALA A 36 -31.83 -27.01 -11.85
N GLY A 37 -31.56 -26.23 -12.89
CA GLY A 37 -30.64 -25.11 -12.89
C GLY A 37 -31.15 -23.92 -12.08
N ASP A 38 -30.32 -22.90 -11.93
CA ASP A 38 -30.69 -21.65 -11.28
C ASP A 38 -31.76 -20.86 -12.05
N ASP A 39 -31.83 -21.06 -13.36
CA ASP A 39 -32.89 -20.56 -14.25
C ASP A 39 -34.16 -21.44 -14.27
N GLY A 40 -34.18 -22.53 -13.49
CA GLY A 40 -35.28 -23.49 -13.42
C GLY A 40 -35.33 -24.50 -14.57
N SER A 41 -34.37 -24.48 -15.49
CA SER A 41 -34.27 -25.47 -16.57
C SER A 41 -33.88 -26.85 -16.03
N LEU A 42 -34.30 -27.92 -16.71
CA LEU A 42 -33.89 -29.27 -16.35
C LEU A 42 -32.42 -29.47 -16.75
N VAL A 43 -31.56 -29.75 -15.78
CA VAL A 43 -30.10 -29.89 -15.96
C VAL A 43 -29.66 -31.35 -15.99
N LEU A 44 -30.23 -32.22 -15.15
CA LEU A 44 -29.86 -33.64 -15.08
C LEU A 44 -31.11 -34.51 -15.04
N LYS A 45 -31.16 -35.54 -15.88
CA LYS A 45 -32.28 -36.49 -15.98
C LYS A 45 -31.80 -37.94 -15.96
N VAL A 46 -32.57 -38.78 -15.27
CA VAL A 46 -32.43 -40.25 -15.29
C VAL A 46 -33.78 -40.88 -15.60
N ASP A 47 -33.93 -41.46 -16.79
CA ASP A 47 -35.11 -42.19 -17.25
C ASP A 47 -34.74 -43.57 -17.79
N HIS A 48 -34.88 -44.57 -16.93
CA HIS A 48 -34.59 -45.96 -17.25
C HIS A 48 -35.50 -46.55 -18.35
N LYS A 49 -36.73 -46.07 -18.51
CA LYS A 49 -37.65 -46.61 -19.53
C LYS A 49 -37.21 -46.22 -20.94
N ASN A 50 -36.61 -45.04 -21.07
CA ASN A 50 -36.17 -44.47 -22.33
C ASN A 50 -34.64 -44.55 -22.51
N ASN A 51 -33.93 -45.16 -21.55
CA ASN A 51 -32.47 -45.28 -21.52
C ASN A 51 -31.75 -43.91 -21.60
N GLU A 52 -32.33 -42.87 -21.00
CA GLU A 52 -31.78 -41.51 -20.95
C GLU A 52 -31.12 -41.27 -19.59
N PHE A 53 -29.81 -40.96 -19.58
CA PHE A 53 -29.05 -40.70 -18.35
C PHE A 53 -28.04 -39.59 -18.59
N GLY A 54 -28.01 -38.58 -17.72
CA GLY A 54 -26.97 -37.56 -17.69
C GLY A 54 -27.49 -36.13 -17.76
N PHE A 55 -26.59 -35.21 -18.10
CA PHE A 55 -26.90 -33.79 -18.28
C PHE A 55 -27.71 -33.57 -19.56
N VAL A 56 -28.72 -32.71 -19.48
CA VAL A 56 -29.68 -32.44 -20.56
C VAL A 56 -29.20 -31.28 -21.43
N GLY A 57 -29.27 -31.44 -22.74
CA GLY A 57 -28.99 -30.39 -23.74
C GLY A 57 -27.80 -30.69 -24.65
N ASP A 58 -27.60 -29.83 -25.66
CA ASP A 58 -26.58 -30.02 -26.71
C ASP A 58 -25.13 -30.03 -26.18
N ARG A 59 -24.91 -29.55 -24.95
CA ARG A 59 -23.60 -29.47 -24.27
C ARG A 59 -23.49 -30.39 -23.04
N GLY A 60 -24.38 -31.36 -22.88
CA GLY A 60 -24.45 -32.19 -21.67
C GLY A 60 -23.11 -32.80 -21.24
N GLU A 61 -22.27 -33.27 -22.18
CA GLU A 61 -20.93 -33.79 -21.86
C GLU A 61 -19.99 -32.72 -21.25
N ALA A 62 -20.06 -31.49 -21.74
CA ALA A 62 -19.25 -30.38 -21.22
C ALA A 62 -19.76 -29.89 -19.86
N ASP A 63 -21.08 -29.87 -19.67
CA ASP A 63 -21.71 -29.49 -18.41
C ASP A 63 -21.42 -30.51 -17.31
N GLU A 64 -21.42 -31.80 -17.66
CA GLU A 64 -20.98 -32.91 -16.81
C GLU A 64 -19.51 -32.75 -16.41
N ALA A 65 -18.61 -32.53 -17.38
CA ALA A 65 -17.20 -32.32 -17.10
C ALA A 65 -16.94 -31.12 -16.17
N PHE A 66 -17.66 -30.01 -16.37
CA PHE A 66 -17.57 -28.84 -15.49
C PHE A 66 -18.08 -29.15 -14.07
N PHE A 67 -19.24 -29.81 -13.95
CA PHE A 67 -19.78 -30.20 -12.66
C PHE A 67 -18.83 -31.12 -11.87
N LEU A 68 -18.20 -32.08 -12.55
CA LEU A 68 -17.21 -32.98 -11.94
C LEU A 68 -15.95 -32.22 -11.49
N ALA A 69 -15.53 -31.19 -12.23
CA ALA A 69 -14.40 -30.35 -11.87
C ALA A 69 -14.67 -29.44 -10.66
N CYS A 70 -15.92 -29.01 -10.47
CA CYS A 70 -16.39 -28.17 -9.35
C CYS A 70 -16.55 -28.95 -8.03
N SER A 71 -15.58 -29.81 -7.70
CA SER A 71 -15.56 -30.53 -6.44
C SER A 71 -15.46 -29.58 -5.22
N PRO A 72 -15.92 -30.01 -4.03
CA PRO A 72 -15.77 -29.23 -2.81
C PRO A 72 -14.31 -28.80 -2.54
N ALA A 73 -13.35 -29.68 -2.83
CA ALA A 73 -11.93 -29.37 -2.69
C ALA A 73 -11.47 -28.25 -3.64
N ALA A 74 -11.92 -28.29 -4.90
CA ALA A 74 -11.61 -27.24 -5.87
C ALA A 74 -12.21 -25.89 -5.46
N VAL A 75 -13.48 -25.89 -4.99
CA VAL A 75 -14.15 -24.67 -4.50
C VAL A 75 -13.40 -24.08 -3.29
N LEU A 76 -13.03 -24.90 -2.30
CA LEU A 76 -12.28 -24.44 -1.14
C LEU A 76 -10.89 -23.91 -1.50
N ALA A 77 -10.19 -24.56 -2.44
CA ALA A 77 -8.90 -24.09 -2.93
C ALA A 77 -9.03 -22.71 -3.62
N LEU A 78 -10.04 -22.52 -4.46
CA LEU A 78 -10.32 -21.24 -5.10
C LEU A 78 -10.68 -20.15 -4.08
N LEU A 79 -11.49 -20.47 -3.07
CA LEU A 79 -11.83 -19.52 -2.00
C LEU A 79 -10.59 -19.11 -1.19
N ALA A 80 -9.72 -20.06 -0.86
CA ALA A 80 -8.46 -19.78 -0.19
C ALA A 80 -7.55 -18.87 -1.02
N GLU A 81 -7.47 -19.10 -2.33
CA GLU A 81 -6.70 -18.25 -3.24
C GLU A 81 -7.29 -16.84 -3.34
N ILE A 82 -8.61 -16.71 -3.41
CA ILE A 82 -9.29 -15.40 -3.37
C ILE A 82 -8.99 -14.67 -2.06
N GLU A 83 -9.04 -15.35 -0.91
CA GLU A 83 -8.69 -14.76 0.39
C GLU A 83 -7.22 -14.33 0.44
N ARG A 84 -6.31 -15.11 -0.15
CA ARG A 84 -4.88 -14.78 -0.26
C ARG A 84 -4.65 -13.54 -1.12
N LEU A 85 -5.30 -13.46 -2.28
CA LEU A 85 -5.20 -12.32 -3.20
C LEU A 85 -5.77 -11.03 -2.57
N ALA A 86 -6.89 -11.12 -1.85
CA ALA A 86 -7.46 -9.97 -1.15
C ALA A 86 -6.51 -9.41 -0.07
N LYS A 87 -5.78 -10.27 0.65
CA LYS A 87 -4.75 -9.83 1.59
C LYS A 87 -3.57 -9.15 0.89
N PHE A 88 -3.21 -9.64 -0.30
CA PHE A 88 -2.13 -9.04 -1.09
C PHE A 88 -2.49 -7.65 -1.61
N GLU A 89 -3.75 -7.44 -1.99
CA GLU A 89 -4.29 -6.13 -2.37
C GLU A 89 -4.28 -5.13 -1.19
N ASP A 90 -4.75 -5.53 -0.01
CA ASP A 90 -4.65 -4.72 1.22
C ASP A 90 -3.19 -4.36 1.57
N TRP A 91 -2.26 -5.29 1.35
CA TRP A 91 -0.84 -5.03 1.58
C TRP A 91 -0.27 -3.95 0.65
N PHE A 92 -0.65 -3.95 -0.64
CA PHE A 92 -0.23 -2.89 -1.56
C PHE A 92 -0.74 -1.51 -1.16
N LEU A 93 -2.00 -1.42 -0.72
CA LEU A 93 -2.57 -0.15 -0.26
C LEU A 93 -1.81 0.40 0.96
N ARG A 94 -1.45 -0.47 1.90
CA ARG A 94 -0.66 -0.07 3.08
C ARG A 94 0.76 0.33 2.72
N LEU A 95 1.36 -0.35 1.74
CA LEU A 95 2.70 -0.02 1.26
C LEU A 95 2.72 1.36 0.59
N ASP A 96 1.76 1.65 -0.29
CA ASP A 96 1.60 2.96 -0.92
C ASP A 96 1.39 4.07 0.12
N GLN A 97 0.54 3.83 1.13
CA GLN A 97 0.35 4.77 2.22
C GLN A 97 1.63 5.02 3.02
N ALA A 98 2.41 3.98 3.31
CA ALA A 98 3.68 4.10 4.01
C ALA A 98 4.73 4.85 3.19
N GLU A 99 4.80 4.59 1.87
CA GLU A 99 5.67 5.30 0.95
C GLU A 99 5.33 6.79 0.88
N GLN A 100 4.04 7.13 0.76
CA GLN A 100 3.57 8.51 0.74
C GLN A 100 3.89 9.24 2.04
N SER A 101 3.67 8.59 3.19
CA SER A 101 3.99 9.14 4.51
C SER A 101 5.49 9.41 4.66
N LEU A 102 6.33 8.45 4.29
CA LEU A 102 7.79 8.59 4.35
C LEU A 102 8.28 9.68 3.40
N SER A 103 7.77 9.72 2.17
CA SER A 103 8.10 10.75 1.18
C SER A 103 7.73 12.15 1.68
N ALA A 104 6.54 12.30 2.29
CA ALA A 104 6.12 13.57 2.88
C ALA A 104 7.02 14.00 4.05
N SER A 105 7.37 13.07 4.94
CA SER A 105 8.28 13.34 6.07
C SER A 105 9.68 13.75 5.60
N LEU A 106 10.27 13.00 4.67
CA LEU A 106 11.58 13.34 4.10
C LEU A 106 11.55 14.68 3.36
N LYS A 107 10.46 14.98 2.66
CA LYS A 107 10.28 16.27 1.97
C LYS A 107 10.25 17.43 2.96
N ALA A 108 9.50 17.28 4.06
CA ALA A 108 9.41 18.29 5.12
C ALA A 108 10.78 18.52 5.79
N GLU A 109 11.50 17.44 6.12
CA GLU A 109 12.83 17.53 6.71
C GLU A 109 13.83 18.19 5.76
N ARG A 110 13.78 17.86 4.48
CA ARG A 110 14.60 18.51 3.45
C ARG A 110 14.30 20.00 3.31
N ASP A 111 13.04 20.40 3.36
CA ASP A 111 12.65 21.81 3.28
C ASP A 111 13.08 22.59 4.52
N ARG A 112 12.96 21.97 5.69
CA ARG A 112 13.45 22.51 6.95
C ARG A 112 14.97 22.72 6.92
N LEU A 113 15.74 21.68 6.59
CA LEU A 113 17.20 21.78 6.52
C LEU A 113 17.67 22.81 5.48
N LYS A 114 16.93 22.97 4.37
CA LYS A 114 17.21 24.05 3.41
C LYS A 114 17.01 25.43 4.02
N ALA A 115 15.92 25.65 4.75
CA ALA A 115 15.65 26.93 5.41
C ALA A 115 16.69 27.25 6.50
N GLU A 116 17.09 26.25 7.29
CA GLU A 116 18.16 26.39 8.29
C GLU A 116 19.49 26.72 7.60
N ASN A 117 19.85 26.03 6.51
CA ASN A 117 21.07 26.31 5.76
C ASN A 117 21.09 27.73 5.16
N GLU A 118 19.95 28.20 4.65
CA GLU A 118 19.80 29.56 4.14
C GLU A 118 19.96 30.61 5.25
N ALA A 119 19.38 30.38 6.42
CA ALA A 119 19.53 31.25 7.58
C ALA A 119 20.98 31.33 8.06
N LEU A 120 21.69 30.19 8.15
CA LEU A 120 23.10 30.14 8.52
C LEU A 120 23.99 30.86 7.49
N ARG A 121 23.74 30.66 6.19
CA ARG A 121 24.45 31.38 5.13
C ARG A 121 24.26 32.90 5.22
N LYS A 122 23.05 33.34 5.58
CA LYS A 122 22.76 34.75 5.80
C LYS A 122 23.53 35.30 6.99
N ALA A 123 23.48 34.63 8.14
CA ALA A 123 24.23 35.04 9.34
C ALA A 123 25.75 35.11 9.07
N LEU A 124 26.30 34.13 8.35
CA LEU A 124 27.70 34.15 7.93
C LEU A 124 28.02 35.35 7.03
N GLY A 125 27.11 35.70 6.11
CA GLY A 125 27.24 36.90 5.29
C GLY A 125 27.23 38.20 6.10
N GLU A 126 26.37 38.29 7.12
CA GLU A 126 26.30 39.44 8.03
C GLU A 126 27.59 39.58 8.86
N ILE A 127 28.12 38.47 9.39
CA ILE A 127 29.43 38.43 10.09
C ILE A 127 30.55 38.87 9.14
N SER A 128 30.58 38.35 7.90
CA SER A 128 31.56 38.78 6.90
C SER A 128 31.48 40.28 6.64
N GLY A 129 30.27 40.84 6.60
CA GLY A 129 30.04 42.27 6.49
C GLY A 129 30.62 43.08 7.65
N GLN A 130 30.45 42.61 8.90
CA GLN A 130 31.07 43.24 10.07
C GLN A 130 32.61 43.18 10.01
N VAL A 131 33.18 42.03 9.65
CA VAL A 131 34.63 41.84 9.57
C VAL A 131 35.24 42.72 8.47
N ASP A 132 34.71 42.63 7.25
CA ASP A 132 35.30 43.29 6.08
C ASP A 132 34.95 44.77 5.99
N GLY A 133 33.72 45.14 6.34
CA GLY A 133 33.21 46.50 6.23
C GLY A 133 33.61 47.39 7.40
N ASN A 134 33.69 46.82 8.62
CA ASN A 134 33.84 47.60 9.84
C ASN A 134 35.18 47.32 10.54
N ILE A 135 35.42 46.08 10.97
CA ILE A 135 36.60 45.74 11.80
C ILE A 135 37.92 46.00 11.04
N ARG A 136 38.03 45.53 9.79
CA ARG A 136 39.25 45.80 8.99
C ARG A 136 39.47 47.30 8.75
N CYS A 137 38.40 48.08 8.59
CA CYS A 137 38.48 49.53 8.46
C CYS A 137 38.98 50.18 9.75
N ALA A 138 38.41 49.81 10.90
CA ALA A 138 38.84 50.30 12.21
C ALA A 138 40.32 49.99 12.48
N VAL A 139 40.75 48.73 12.26
CA VAL A 139 42.14 48.31 12.42
C VAL A 139 43.07 49.11 11.51
N ARG A 140 42.71 49.31 10.23
CA ARG A 140 43.50 50.13 9.30
C ARG A 140 43.65 51.56 9.82
N ASP A 141 42.60 52.17 10.35
CA ASP A 141 42.61 53.56 10.79
C ASP A 141 43.46 53.73 12.06
N VAL A 142 43.43 52.75 12.98
CA VAL A 142 44.37 52.66 14.12
C VAL A 142 45.82 52.60 13.64
N VAL A 143 46.13 51.68 12.72
CA VAL A 143 47.49 51.49 12.21
C VAL A 143 48.04 52.75 11.52
N ASN A 144 47.16 53.52 10.88
CA ASN A 144 47.51 54.78 10.22
C ASN A 144 47.46 56.01 11.15
N CYS A 145 47.28 55.81 12.47
CA CYS A 145 47.21 56.88 13.47
C CYS A 145 46.17 57.97 13.16
N ARG A 146 45.00 57.57 12.63
CA ARG A 146 43.88 58.50 12.45
C ARG A 146 43.26 58.84 13.81
N GLY A 147 42.80 60.09 13.96
CA GLY A 147 42.29 60.59 15.24
C GLY A 147 40.85 60.18 15.58
N ASP A 148 40.09 59.67 14.61
CA ASP A 148 38.70 59.25 14.77
C ASP A 148 38.58 57.76 14.43
N VAL A 149 38.95 56.92 15.40
CA VAL A 149 38.92 55.46 15.25
C VAL A 149 37.54 54.94 15.64
N GLN A 150 36.95 54.13 14.77
CA GLN A 150 35.64 53.51 14.98
C GLN A 150 35.66 52.48 16.14
N ASP A 151 34.52 52.31 16.82
CA ASP A 151 34.37 51.41 17.97
C ASP A 151 34.42 49.93 17.56
N ILE A 152 35.59 49.32 17.72
CA ILE A 152 35.81 47.92 17.37
C ILE A 152 35.02 46.95 18.26
N TYR A 153 34.79 47.30 19.53
CA TYR A 153 34.09 46.42 20.46
C TYR A 153 32.61 46.36 20.13
N GLY A 154 31.98 47.49 19.78
CA GLY A 154 30.61 47.48 19.27
C GLY A 154 30.41 46.62 18.02
N TYR A 155 31.40 46.50 17.13
CA TYR A 155 31.32 45.57 16.00
C TYR A 155 31.45 44.10 16.41
N CYS A 156 32.27 43.80 17.43
CA CYS A 156 32.36 42.46 18.01
C CYS A 156 31.06 42.06 18.71
N ASP A 157 30.47 42.97 19.50
CA ASP A 157 29.17 42.74 20.16
C ASP A 157 28.08 42.42 19.13
N ASN A 158 28.04 43.15 18.01
CA ASN A 158 27.11 42.85 16.91
C ASN A 158 27.34 41.46 16.28
N ILE A 159 28.60 41.00 16.17
CA ILE A 159 28.90 39.65 15.69
C ILE A 159 28.39 38.60 16.68
N ASP A 160 28.61 38.82 17.98
CA ASP A 160 28.13 37.93 19.03
C ASP A 160 26.60 37.83 19.00
N GLU A 161 25.89 38.95 18.84
CA GLU A 161 24.43 38.98 18.67
C GLU A 161 23.96 38.17 17.44
N ILE A 162 24.65 38.29 16.29
CA ILE A 162 24.33 37.53 15.08
C ILE A 162 24.53 36.01 15.32
N ILE A 163 25.61 35.63 16.00
CA ILE A 163 25.92 34.24 16.33
C ILE A 163 24.85 33.68 17.28
N GLU A 164 24.53 34.40 18.36
CA GLU A 164 23.51 33.98 19.31
C GLU A 164 22.14 33.79 18.64
N ALA A 165 21.74 34.73 17.77
CA ALA A 165 20.48 34.65 17.03
C ALA A 165 20.44 33.45 16.06
N ALA A 166 21.57 33.09 15.45
CA ALA A 166 21.67 31.92 14.59
C ALA A 166 21.61 30.61 15.40
N MET A 167 22.32 30.52 16.52
CA MET A 167 22.40 29.32 17.35
C MET A 167 21.13 29.05 18.16
N ALA A 168 20.42 30.10 18.63
CA ALA A 168 19.14 29.94 19.33
C ALA A 168 18.06 29.30 18.43
N LYS A 169 18.16 29.50 17.11
CA LYS A 169 17.31 28.81 16.15
C LYS A 169 17.65 27.33 15.99
N GLU A 170 18.91 26.92 16.14
CA GLU A 170 19.26 25.48 16.12
C GLU A 170 18.76 24.75 17.39
N ALA A 171 18.86 25.38 18.57
CA ALA A 171 18.52 24.74 19.85
C ALA A 171 17.00 24.56 20.09
N SER A 172 16.16 25.39 19.46
CA SER A 172 14.68 25.26 19.55
C SER A 172 14.11 24.13 18.67
N HIS A 173 14.98 23.43 17.96
CA HIS A 173 14.67 22.57 16.82
C HIS A 173 15.30 21.16 16.97
N GLY A 174 16.19 20.95 17.94
CA GLY A 174 16.77 19.65 18.29
C GLY A 174 15.90 18.78 19.18
#